data_AF-A0A1B8SGU1-F1
#
_entry.id   AF-A0A1B8SGU1-F1
#
_cell.length_a   1.000
_cell.length_b   1.000
_cell.length_c   1.000
_cell.angle_alpha   90.00
_cell.angle_beta   90.00
_cell.angle_gamma   90.00
#
_symmetry.space_group_name_H-M   'P 1'
#
loop_
_entity.id
_entity.type
_entity.pdbx_description
1 polymer ?
#
loop_
_entity_poly.entity_id
_entity_poly.type
_entity_poly.pdbx_seq_one_letter_code
_entity_poly.pdbx_strand_id
1 'polypeptide(L)'
;MFSFDQFIADIDAADPGPAADTLDLSLVGTDIYTWASVAEVVFAGLIQNQLYATIHDLGTLWIMGPGALIDPIINPLFAFDGACGLICNGVDGTVDHPDGGDGGWLFGDGGNGYGAGTDENIAAGVVGGHGGNALMIGNGGWGGDGGAGGDGGDGGTGGWLLGNGGEGGWGGDGLDSVSGTAGNGGDGGLGGDARSVFGAGGRGGDGGDGGWGNGGGDGGRGGNAGDGGNAVAGFGGPGGSGGYGGNGGAGTAEHPSGGNGGDGGAAGNAGDLVFMGNAGPGGFSAPGGNGGDALAGSDGNGGNGGRGGDGGSGGFGGVPSHGRVGGAGGNGGAAGSWAGTAGNGGDGGDGGQGMLGHPGSGESGGGGPGGTGGTGGAGTATHPDGGAGGSGGDGGDAGDGAAAVAGGAGGTGGAGGAAAPGGSVGPGGPGGGGGDGGNGVEAGKAGAGGAGGAGDPPGTPGQPGSPGTSTG
;
A
#
# COMPACT_ATOMS: atom_id res chain seq x y z
N MET A 1 -32.99 -16.20 -29.23
CA MET A 1 -32.79 -17.52 -28.60
C MET A 1 -31.56 -18.13 -29.23
N PHE A 2 -30.41 -17.97 -28.58
CA PHE A 2 -29.21 -18.73 -28.94
C PHE A 2 -29.38 -20.13 -28.34
N SER A 3 -29.32 -21.17 -29.18
CA SER A 3 -29.40 -22.56 -28.73
C SER A 3 -28.03 -23.02 -28.26
N PHE A 4 -27.97 -23.74 -27.15
CA PHE A 4 -26.74 -24.35 -26.63
C PHE A 4 -26.09 -25.31 -27.65
N ASP A 5 -26.88 -25.88 -28.55
CA ASP A 5 -26.39 -26.71 -29.65
C ASP A 5 -25.56 -25.92 -30.68
N GLN A 6 -25.86 -24.63 -30.86
CA GLN A 6 -25.11 -23.77 -31.79
C GLN A 6 -23.71 -23.43 -31.26
N PHE A 7 -23.57 -23.32 -29.95
CA PHE A 7 -22.29 -23.09 -29.28
C PHE A 7 -21.34 -24.30 -29.38
N ILE A 8 -21.89 -25.52 -29.26
CA ILE A 8 -21.10 -26.75 -29.43
C ILE A 8 -20.71 -26.97 -30.89
N ALA A 9 -21.59 -26.64 -31.84
CA ALA A 9 -21.29 -26.77 -33.28
C ALA A 9 -20.17 -25.82 -33.76
N ASP A 10 -20.07 -24.62 -33.16
CA ASP A 10 -19.01 -23.66 -33.50
C ASP A 10 -17.64 -24.04 -32.92
N ILE A 11 -17.61 -24.86 -31.85
CA ILE A 11 -16.38 -25.44 -31.29
C ILE A 11 -15.91 -26.64 -32.13
N ASP A 12 -16.84 -27.46 -32.65
CA ASP A 12 -16.54 -28.68 -33.40
C ASP A 12 -16.20 -28.42 -34.89
N ALA A 13 -16.57 -27.24 -35.42
CA ALA A 13 -16.26 -26.83 -36.80
C ALA A 13 -14.79 -26.37 -37.00
N ALA A 14 -13.99 -26.28 -35.94
CA ALA A 14 -12.57 -25.99 -36.01
C ALA A 14 -11.74 -27.29 -36.12
N ASP A 15 -11.87 -28.00 -37.24
CA ASP A 15 -10.90 -29.03 -37.64
C ASP A 15 -9.74 -28.36 -38.42
N PRO A 16 -8.53 -28.22 -37.85
CA PRO A 16 -7.41 -27.67 -38.58
C PRO A 16 -6.85 -28.77 -39.51
N GLY A 17 -7.34 -28.79 -40.75
CA GLY A 17 -6.60 -29.42 -41.85
C GLY A 17 -5.16 -28.87 -41.92
N PRO A 18 -4.19 -29.64 -42.47
CA PRO A 18 -2.77 -29.36 -42.27
C PRO A 18 -2.35 -28.12 -43.09
N ALA A 19 -2.38 -26.94 -42.46
CA ALA A 19 -1.78 -25.75 -43.00
C ALA A 19 -0.29 -25.73 -42.64
N ALA A 20 0.54 -26.04 -43.64
CA ALA A 20 1.96 -25.77 -43.59
C ALA A 20 2.18 -24.24 -43.62
N ASP A 21 2.47 -23.67 -42.46
CA ASP A 21 3.22 -22.42 -42.39
C ASP A 21 4.32 -22.58 -41.34
N THR A 22 5.50 -22.96 -41.82
CA THR A 22 6.68 -23.20 -40.99
C THR A 22 7.20 -21.86 -40.49
N LEU A 23 6.93 -21.55 -39.22
CA LEU A 23 7.59 -20.48 -38.48
C LEU A 23 9.11 -20.65 -38.57
N ASP A 24 9.78 -19.71 -39.24
CA ASP A 24 11.23 -19.63 -39.33
C ASP A 24 11.82 -19.18 -37.99
N LEU A 25 12.28 -20.16 -37.21
CA LEU A 25 12.86 -19.99 -35.89
C LEU A 25 14.33 -19.54 -35.91
N SER A 26 14.87 -19.13 -37.08
CA SER A 26 16.24 -18.63 -37.19
C SER A 26 16.39 -17.11 -37.01
N LEU A 27 15.26 -16.38 -36.92
CA LEU A 27 15.23 -14.92 -36.71
C LEU A 27 15.03 -14.51 -35.24
N VAL A 28 14.85 -15.48 -34.33
CA VAL A 28 14.76 -15.22 -32.89
C VAL A 28 16.17 -15.39 -32.32
N GLY A 29 16.85 -14.26 -32.11
CA GLY A 29 18.11 -14.19 -31.37
C GLY A 29 17.96 -14.82 -29.98
N THR A 30 19.09 -15.15 -29.35
CA THR A 30 19.24 -15.98 -28.15
C THR A 30 18.63 -15.44 -26.85
N ASP A 31 17.60 -14.58 -26.89
CA ASP A 31 16.73 -14.28 -25.76
C ASP A 31 15.72 -15.41 -25.61
N ILE A 32 16.19 -16.44 -24.93
CA ILE A 32 15.41 -17.59 -24.53
C ILE A 32 14.58 -17.15 -23.30
N TYR A 33 13.35 -17.67 -23.16
CA TYR A 33 12.41 -17.57 -22.02
C TYR A 33 11.24 -16.53 -22.07
N THR A 34 10.50 -16.48 -23.19
CA THR A 34 9.06 -16.13 -23.16
C THR A 34 8.22 -17.33 -23.55
N TRP A 35 7.89 -18.20 -22.59
CA TRP A 35 6.86 -19.23 -22.75
C TRP A 35 6.09 -19.44 -21.44
N ALA A 36 5.34 -18.43 -21.00
CA ALA A 36 4.01 -18.73 -20.49
C ALA A 36 3.22 -19.20 -21.71
N SER A 37 2.58 -20.37 -21.66
CA SER A 37 1.89 -20.85 -22.85
C SER A 37 0.86 -19.79 -23.27
N VAL A 38 0.87 -19.39 -24.55
CA VAL A 38 -0.07 -18.39 -25.09
C VAL A 38 -1.52 -18.78 -24.81
N ALA A 39 -1.80 -20.07 -24.59
CA ALA A 39 -3.09 -20.58 -24.14
C ALA A 39 -3.47 -20.18 -22.70
N GLU A 40 -2.54 -20.16 -21.74
CA GLU A 40 -2.83 -19.90 -20.32
C GLU A 40 -3.03 -18.42 -20.00
N VAL A 41 -2.22 -17.53 -20.58
CA VAL A 41 -2.40 -16.07 -20.45
C VAL A 41 -3.71 -15.63 -21.13
N VAL A 42 -4.04 -16.26 -22.26
CA VAL A 42 -5.30 -16.03 -22.95
C VAL A 42 -6.47 -16.61 -22.15
N PHE A 43 -6.34 -17.76 -21.49
CA PHE A 43 -7.44 -18.40 -20.73
C PHE A 43 -7.72 -17.72 -19.38
N ALA A 44 -6.71 -17.45 -18.54
CA ALA A 44 -6.90 -16.72 -17.29
C ALA A 44 -7.39 -15.28 -17.54
N GLY A 45 -6.82 -14.62 -18.55
CA GLY A 45 -7.29 -13.32 -19.02
C GLY A 45 -8.71 -13.35 -19.59
N LEU A 46 -9.10 -14.40 -20.34
CA LEU A 46 -10.47 -14.59 -20.84
C LEU A 46 -11.46 -14.90 -19.72
N ILE A 47 -11.10 -15.72 -18.71
CA ILE A 47 -11.99 -16.04 -17.60
C ILE A 47 -12.19 -14.81 -16.71
N GLN A 48 -11.12 -14.08 -16.36
CA GLN A 48 -11.20 -12.94 -15.44
C GLN A 48 -11.75 -11.67 -16.12
N ASN A 49 -11.30 -11.33 -17.33
CA ASN A 49 -11.71 -10.09 -18.00
C ASN A 49 -12.94 -10.25 -18.90
N GLN A 50 -13.27 -11.47 -19.35
CA GLN A 50 -14.38 -11.69 -20.27
C GLN A 50 -15.50 -12.54 -19.67
N LEU A 51 -15.23 -13.72 -19.09
CA LEU A 51 -16.28 -14.59 -18.55
C LEU A 51 -16.84 -14.05 -17.24
N TYR A 52 -15.99 -13.69 -16.29
CA TYR A 52 -16.41 -13.12 -15.01
C TYR A 52 -17.13 -11.79 -15.23
N ALA A 53 -16.53 -10.85 -15.95
CA ALA A 53 -17.18 -9.59 -16.30
C ALA A 53 -18.54 -9.82 -17.00
N THR A 54 -18.63 -10.75 -17.97
CA THR A 54 -19.90 -11.04 -18.65
C THR A 54 -20.94 -11.69 -17.72
N ILE A 55 -20.55 -12.62 -16.84
CA ILE A 55 -21.46 -13.27 -15.88
C ILE A 55 -21.92 -12.28 -14.81
N HIS A 56 -20.99 -11.45 -14.31
CA HIS A 56 -21.25 -10.40 -13.34
C HIS A 56 -22.19 -9.35 -13.94
N ASP A 57 -21.91 -8.88 -15.16
CA ASP A 57 -22.76 -7.95 -15.89
C ASP A 57 -24.15 -8.55 -16.15
N LEU A 58 -24.24 -9.82 -16.56
CA LEU A 58 -25.51 -10.52 -16.78
C LEU A 58 -26.33 -10.66 -15.50
N GLY A 59 -25.70 -10.97 -14.36
CA GLY A 59 -26.37 -11.06 -13.07
C GLY A 59 -26.81 -9.68 -12.55
N THR A 60 -25.99 -8.66 -12.74
CA THR A 60 -26.37 -7.25 -12.51
C THR A 60 -27.55 -6.84 -13.39
N LEU A 61 -27.56 -7.25 -14.66
CA LEU A 61 -28.66 -7.01 -15.61
C LEU A 61 -29.94 -7.77 -15.22
N TRP A 62 -29.82 -8.95 -14.62
CA TRP A 62 -30.95 -9.71 -14.08
C TRP A 62 -31.57 -8.98 -12.87
N ILE A 63 -30.75 -8.59 -11.90
CA ILE A 63 -31.16 -7.86 -10.69
C ILE A 63 -31.86 -6.54 -11.09
N MET A 64 -31.29 -5.80 -12.04
CA MET A 64 -31.85 -4.54 -12.51
C MET A 64 -33.05 -4.69 -13.48
N GLY A 65 -33.28 -5.89 -14.02
CA GLY A 65 -34.27 -6.18 -15.05
C GLY A 65 -35.37 -7.15 -14.60
N PRO A 66 -35.39 -8.39 -15.10
CA PRO A 66 -36.46 -9.36 -14.79
C PRO A 66 -36.52 -9.78 -13.30
N GLY A 67 -35.42 -9.67 -12.55
CA GLY A 67 -35.34 -9.97 -11.12
C GLY A 67 -36.22 -9.06 -10.27
N ALA A 68 -36.42 -7.80 -10.67
CA ALA A 68 -37.24 -6.83 -9.95
C ALA A 68 -38.70 -7.28 -9.68
N LEU A 69 -39.21 -8.26 -10.44
CA LEU A 69 -40.55 -8.84 -10.27
C LEU A 69 -40.60 -10.07 -9.33
N ILE A 70 -39.52 -10.84 -9.23
CA ILE A 70 -39.49 -12.15 -8.56
C ILE A 70 -38.65 -12.11 -7.28
N ASP A 71 -37.57 -11.36 -7.27
CA ASP A 71 -36.63 -11.23 -6.17
C ASP A 71 -37.29 -10.69 -4.87
N PRO A 72 -38.26 -9.76 -4.90
CA PRO A 72 -38.99 -9.34 -3.69
C PRO A 72 -39.83 -10.43 -3.02
N ILE A 73 -40.12 -11.53 -3.71
CA ILE A 73 -40.87 -12.68 -3.19
C ILE A 73 -39.91 -13.72 -2.60
N ILE A 74 -38.78 -13.96 -3.26
CA ILE A 74 -37.84 -15.02 -2.90
C ILE A 74 -36.85 -14.53 -1.83
N ASN A 75 -36.27 -13.33 -1.97
CA ASN A 75 -35.21 -12.86 -1.07
C ASN A 75 -35.59 -12.77 0.41
N PRO A 76 -36.79 -12.29 0.79
CA PRO A 76 -37.19 -12.25 2.21
C PRO A 76 -37.24 -13.63 2.87
N LEU A 77 -37.40 -14.71 2.08
CA LEU A 77 -37.40 -16.08 2.59
C LEU A 77 -35.98 -16.59 2.91
N PHE A 78 -34.95 -15.92 2.40
CA PHE A 78 -33.54 -16.30 2.51
C PHE A 78 -32.65 -15.20 3.11
N ALA A 79 -33.25 -14.12 3.64
CA ALA A 79 -32.53 -13.03 4.30
C ALA A 79 -32.21 -13.41 5.77
N PHE A 80 -31.17 -14.23 5.95
CA PHE A 80 -30.66 -14.66 7.25
C PHE A 80 -29.14 -14.80 7.19
N ASP A 81 -28.47 -14.69 8.36
CA ASP A 81 -27.01 -14.78 8.51
C ASP A 81 -26.22 -13.69 7.77
N GLY A 82 -26.75 -12.46 7.72
CA GLY A 82 -26.10 -11.30 7.08
C GLY A 82 -26.50 -11.09 5.61
N ALA A 83 -26.85 -12.16 4.89
CA ALA A 83 -27.26 -12.09 3.49
C ALA A 83 -28.56 -11.29 3.27
N CYS A 84 -28.63 -10.48 2.22
CA CYS A 84 -29.84 -9.76 1.83
C CYS A 84 -30.96 -10.66 1.25
N GLY A 85 -30.65 -11.95 0.97
CA GLY A 85 -31.54 -12.86 0.26
C GLY A 85 -30.78 -13.91 -0.55
N LEU A 86 -31.41 -14.47 -1.59
CA LEU A 86 -30.78 -15.48 -2.46
C LEU A 86 -30.03 -14.84 -3.62
N ILE A 87 -30.65 -13.83 -4.26
CA ILE A 87 -30.11 -13.07 -5.40
C ILE A 87 -30.38 -11.60 -5.15
N CYS A 88 -29.40 -10.87 -4.65
CA CYS A 88 -29.51 -9.44 -4.36
C CYS A 88 -28.14 -8.84 -4.08
N ASN A 89 -27.95 -7.59 -4.45
CA ASN A 89 -26.80 -6.84 -3.95
C ASN A 89 -27.07 -6.37 -2.52
N GLY A 90 -26.00 -6.31 -1.75
CA GLY A 90 -25.98 -5.67 -0.44
C GLY A 90 -26.40 -4.21 -0.54
N VAL A 91 -27.02 -3.72 0.52
CA VAL A 91 -27.43 -2.31 0.60
C VAL A 91 -26.20 -1.50 0.98
N ASP A 92 -25.94 -0.42 0.26
CA ASP A 92 -24.86 0.50 0.61
C ASP A 92 -25.08 1.11 2.01
N GLY A 93 -23.97 1.32 2.69
CA GLY A 93 -23.91 2.01 3.96
C GLY A 93 -24.49 3.42 3.87
N THR A 94 -25.00 3.88 5.00
CA THR A 94 -25.57 5.21 5.21
C THR A 94 -24.98 5.82 6.46
N VAL A 95 -25.17 7.13 6.66
CA VAL A 95 -24.69 7.80 7.88
C VAL A 95 -25.17 7.13 9.19
N ASP A 96 -26.38 6.56 9.20
CA ASP A 96 -26.94 5.91 10.39
C ASP A 96 -26.53 4.43 10.53
N HIS A 97 -26.14 3.80 9.43
CA HIS A 97 -25.68 2.41 9.34
C HIS A 97 -24.53 2.36 8.34
N PRO A 98 -23.30 2.69 8.78
CA PRO A 98 -22.20 3.01 7.88
C PRO A 98 -21.71 1.78 7.10
N ASP A 99 -21.83 0.59 7.65
CA ASP A 99 -21.38 -0.63 6.96
C ASP A 99 -22.32 -1.01 5.83
N GLY A 100 -21.74 -1.40 4.69
CA GLY A 100 -22.46 -2.01 3.59
C GLY A 100 -22.97 -3.40 3.98
N GLY A 101 -24.20 -3.73 3.58
CA GLY A 101 -24.78 -5.05 3.80
C GLY A 101 -24.14 -6.12 2.91
N ASP A 102 -24.20 -7.38 3.34
CA ASP A 102 -23.73 -8.49 2.52
C ASP A 102 -24.67 -8.73 1.31
N GLY A 103 -24.08 -9.24 0.23
CA GLY A 103 -24.80 -9.70 -0.95
C GLY A 103 -25.63 -10.98 -0.71
N GLY A 104 -26.31 -11.43 -1.77
CA GLY A 104 -27.15 -12.61 -1.72
C GLY A 104 -26.35 -13.92 -1.60
N TRP A 105 -26.97 -14.94 -1.00
CA TRP A 105 -26.37 -16.26 -0.78
C TRP A 105 -25.81 -16.92 -2.05
N LEU A 106 -26.48 -16.74 -3.20
CA LEU A 106 -26.05 -17.34 -4.47
C LEU A 106 -25.42 -16.32 -5.41
N PHE A 107 -26.00 -15.14 -5.51
CA PHE A 107 -25.51 -14.08 -6.38
C PHE A 107 -25.77 -12.72 -5.76
N GLY A 108 -24.76 -11.85 -5.81
CA GLY A 108 -24.86 -10.47 -5.39
C GLY A 108 -23.56 -9.93 -4.87
N ASP A 109 -23.29 -8.68 -5.21
CA ASP A 109 -22.18 -7.93 -4.65
C ASP A 109 -22.50 -7.49 -3.22
N GLY A 110 -21.47 -7.30 -2.40
CA GLY A 110 -21.63 -6.58 -1.15
C GLY A 110 -21.90 -5.09 -1.39
N GLY A 111 -22.66 -4.47 -0.48
CA GLY A 111 -22.87 -3.03 -0.50
C GLY A 111 -21.60 -2.29 -0.13
N ASN A 112 -21.41 -1.08 -0.67
CA ASN A 112 -20.27 -0.25 -0.31
C ASN A 112 -20.48 0.32 1.11
N GLY A 113 -19.39 0.48 1.85
CA GLY A 113 -19.38 1.23 3.09
C GLY A 113 -19.64 2.72 2.84
N TYR A 114 -20.19 3.38 3.85
CA TYR A 114 -20.46 4.81 3.82
C TYR A 114 -19.17 5.62 3.90
N GLY A 115 -18.92 6.48 2.90
CA GLY A 115 -17.77 7.38 2.87
C GLY A 115 -18.03 8.69 3.62
N ALA A 116 -17.49 8.79 4.82
CA ALA A 116 -17.58 9.98 5.66
C ALA A 116 -16.76 11.17 5.11
N GLY A 117 -15.70 10.90 4.34
CA GLY A 117 -14.88 11.95 3.69
C GLY A 117 -15.59 12.76 2.61
N THR A 118 -16.75 12.30 2.13
CA THR A 118 -17.52 12.98 1.06
C THR A 118 -18.55 14.00 1.57
N ASP A 119 -18.81 14.04 2.88
CA ASP A 119 -19.77 14.96 3.49
C ASP A 119 -19.05 15.98 4.39
N GLU A 120 -19.00 17.21 3.90
CA GLU A 120 -18.39 18.38 4.55
C GLU A 120 -19.02 18.76 5.91
N ASN A 121 -20.15 18.16 6.29
CA ASN A 121 -20.83 18.42 7.57
C ASN A 121 -20.53 17.35 8.63
N ILE A 122 -19.70 16.36 8.33
CA ILE A 122 -19.38 15.28 9.26
C ILE A 122 -18.36 15.73 10.31
N ALA A 123 -18.57 15.25 11.54
CA ALA A 123 -17.66 15.50 12.66
C ALA A 123 -16.28 14.86 12.41
N ALA A 124 -15.23 15.48 12.95
CA ALA A 124 -13.88 14.92 12.92
C ALA A 124 -13.84 13.50 13.54
N GLY A 125 -12.97 12.64 13.00
CA GLY A 125 -12.72 11.29 13.51
C GLY A 125 -13.82 10.28 13.20
N VAL A 126 -14.73 10.57 12.26
CA VAL A 126 -15.74 9.59 11.84
C VAL A 126 -15.10 8.58 10.91
N VAL A 127 -15.12 7.33 11.33
CA VAL A 127 -14.61 6.17 10.59
C VAL A 127 -15.53 5.86 9.41
N GLY A 128 -14.93 5.56 8.26
CA GLY A 128 -15.65 5.10 7.08
C GLY A 128 -16.24 3.71 7.30
N GLY A 129 -17.42 3.45 6.74
CA GLY A 129 -18.08 2.16 6.91
C GLY A 129 -17.34 1.02 6.20
N HIS A 130 -17.44 -0.19 6.73
CA HIS A 130 -16.89 -1.37 6.05
C HIS A 130 -17.72 -1.75 4.82
N GLY A 131 -17.07 -2.25 3.78
CA GLY A 131 -17.75 -2.85 2.64
C GLY A 131 -18.35 -4.21 3.01
N GLY A 132 -19.56 -4.49 2.48
CA GLY A 132 -20.24 -5.76 2.67
C GLY A 132 -19.57 -6.89 1.89
N ASN A 133 -19.74 -8.14 2.33
CA ASN A 133 -19.16 -9.29 1.64
C ASN A 133 -20.07 -9.77 0.52
N ALA A 134 -19.48 -10.28 -0.55
CA ALA A 134 -20.14 -11.21 -1.44
C ALA A 134 -20.02 -12.64 -0.89
N LEU A 135 -21.10 -13.41 -0.99
CA LEU A 135 -21.15 -14.76 -0.41
C LEU A 135 -20.67 -15.83 -1.40
N MET A 136 -21.44 -16.13 -2.44
CA MET A 136 -21.08 -17.19 -3.40
C MET A 136 -20.54 -16.65 -4.72
N ILE A 137 -21.29 -15.77 -5.39
CA ILE A 137 -20.89 -15.09 -6.63
C ILE A 137 -21.13 -13.60 -6.45
N GLY A 138 -20.09 -12.79 -6.59
CA GLY A 138 -20.16 -11.32 -6.46
C GLY A 138 -18.85 -10.75 -5.95
N ASN A 139 -18.67 -9.44 -6.11
CA ASN A 139 -17.55 -8.70 -5.52
C ASN A 139 -17.90 -8.26 -4.10
N GLY A 140 -16.88 -8.18 -3.25
CA GLY A 140 -17.01 -7.44 -2.01
C GLY A 140 -17.24 -5.95 -2.30
N GLY A 141 -18.04 -5.30 -1.45
CA GLY A 141 -18.25 -3.86 -1.51
C GLY A 141 -17.00 -3.11 -1.09
N TRP A 142 -16.84 -1.88 -1.56
CA TRP A 142 -15.71 -1.04 -1.17
C TRP A 142 -15.90 -0.54 0.26
N GLY A 143 -14.80 -0.38 0.99
CA GLY A 143 -14.79 0.37 2.23
C GLY A 143 -15.04 1.85 1.97
N GLY A 144 -15.75 2.51 2.88
CA GLY A 144 -15.98 3.95 2.82
C GLY A 144 -14.76 4.73 3.32
N ASP A 145 -14.52 5.90 2.74
CA ASP A 145 -13.46 6.80 3.21
C ASP A 145 -13.77 7.37 4.60
N GLY A 146 -12.75 7.52 5.42
CA GLY A 146 -12.82 8.20 6.70
C GLY A 146 -13.07 9.70 6.54
N GLY A 147 -13.83 10.29 7.47
CA GLY A 147 -13.88 11.74 7.64
C GLY A 147 -12.56 12.27 8.20
N ALA A 148 -12.39 13.58 8.32
CA ALA A 148 -11.12 14.16 8.76
C ALA A 148 -10.54 13.52 10.05
N GLY A 149 -9.36 12.91 9.96
CA GLY A 149 -8.67 12.16 11.01
C GLY A 149 -9.33 10.85 11.45
N GLY A 150 -10.34 10.39 10.71
CA GLY A 150 -11.01 9.11 10.91
C GLY A 150 -10.50 8.07 9.93
N ASP A 151 -10.50 6.81 10.35
CA ASP A 151 -9.96 5.70 9.55
C ASP A 151 -10.89 5.39 8.37
N GLY A 152 -10.32 4.88 7.29
CA GLY A 152 -11.08 4.27 6.20
C GLY A 152 -11.65 2.92 6.59
N GLY A 153 -12.80 2.56 6.04
CA GLY A 153 -13.40 1.25 6.26
C GLY A 153 -12.73 0.16 5.45
N ASP A 154 -12.70 -1.06 5.97
CA ASP A 154 -12.20 -2.22 5.22
C ASP A 154 -13.07 -2.55 4.02
N GLY A 155 -12.47 -3.03 2.94
CA GLY A 155 -13.16 -3.61 1.80
C GLY A 155 -13.77 -4.97 2.13
N GLY A 156 -14.91 -5.26 1.52
CA GLY A 156 -15.63 -6.52 1.70
C GLY A 156 -14.95 -7.70 1.02
N THR A 157 -15.20 -8.91 1.52
CA THR A 157 -14.69 -10.14 0.92
C THR A 157 -15.46 -10.49 -0.37
N GLY A 158 -14.76 -10.91 -1.42
CA GLY A 158 -15.36 -11.45 -2.64
C GLY A 158 -15.96 -12.85 -2.48
N GLY A 159 -16.93 -13.20 -3.33
CA GLY A 159 -17.68 -14.45 -3.25
C GLY A 159 -16.82 -15.72 -3.35
N TRP A 160 -17.24 -16.81 -2.69
CA TRP A 160 -16.47 -18.05 -2.60
C TRP A 160 -16.21 -18.76 -3.94
N LEU A 161 -17.10 -18.62 -4.92
CA LEU A 161 -16.93 -19.23 -6.24
C LEU A 161 -16.28 -18.26 -7.24
N LEU A 162 -16.82 -17.04 -7.31
CA LEU A 162 -16.42 -16.01 -8.27
C LEU A 162 -16.57 -14.64 -7.61
N GLY A 163 -15.51 -13.84 -7.58
CA GLY A 163 -15.58 -12.54 -6.93
C GLY A 163 -14.23 -11.97 -6.54
N ASN A 164 -14.06 -10.67 -6.76
CA ASN A 164 -12.94 -9.91 -6.23
C ASN A 164 -13.27 -9.37 -4.84
N GLY A 165 -12.26 -9.17 -4.02
CA GLY A 165 -12.41 -8.38 -2.80
C GLY A 165 -12.62 -6.91 -3.13
N GLY A 166 -13.34 -6.20 -2.27
CA GLY A 166 -13.54 -4.75 -2.37
C GLY A 166 -12.28 -3.99 -1.96
N GLU A 167 -12.10 -2.78 -2.48
CA GLU A 167 -11.01 -1.90 -2.05
C GLU A 167 -11.28 -1.38 -0.63
N GLY A 168 -10.24 -1.16 0.16
CA GLY A 168 -10.32 -0.45 1.43
C GLY A 168 -10.48 1.05 1.21
N GLY A 169 -11.26 1.70 2.07
CA GLY A 169 -11.47 3.14 2.06
C GLY A 169 -10.24 3.89 2.52
N TRP A 170 -10.09 5.14 2.08
CA TRP A 170 -8.95 5.97 2.47
C TRP A 170 -9.13 6.51 3.88
N GLY A 171 -8.03 6.62 4.61
CA GLY A 171 -8.01 7.35 5.87
C GLY A 171 -8.20 8.85 5.62
N GLY A 172 -9.00 9.52 6.44
CA GLY A 172 -9.24 10.94 6.29
C GLY A 172 -8.09 11.79 6.83
N ASP A 173 -7.77 12.87 6.13
CA ASP A 173 -6.70 13.79 6.55
C ASP A 173 -6.95 14.38 7.92
N GLY A 174 -5.89 14.51 8.71
CA GLY A 174 -5.92 15.12 10.01
C GLY A 174 -6.28 16.59 9.93
N LEU A 175 -7.11 17.06 10.87
CA LEU A 175 -7.48 18.46 10.92
C LEU A 175 -6.29 19.34 11.29
N ASP A 176 -6.10 20.41 10.54
CA ASP A 176 -5.26 21.50 10.97
C ASP A 176 -5.71 21.99 12.34
N SER A 177 -4.75 22.16 13.25
CA SER A 177 -5.08 22.76 14.54
C SER A 177 -5.46 24.21 14.36
N VAL A 178 -6.20 24.79 15.31
CA VAL A 178 -6.34 26.25 15.47
C VAL A 178 -5.67 26.71 16.79
N SER A 179 -5.39 25.75 17.69
CA SER A 179 -4.71 25.93 18.98
C SER A 179 -4.26 24.57 19.52
N GLY A 180 -2.96 24.35 19.69
CA GLY A 180 -2.38 23.07 20.16
C GLY A 180 -2.04 22.09 19.03
N THR A 181 -1.68 20.84 19.30
CA THR A 181 -1.25 19.85 18.29
C THR A 181 -2.32 19.58 17.23
N ALA A 182 -1.90 19.44 15.97
CA ALA A 182 -2.80 19.08 14.88
C ALA A 182 -3.34 17.66 14.96
N GLY A 183 -4.46 17.44 14.28
CA GLY A 183 -5.07 16.12 14.17
C GLY A 183 -4.18 15.18 13.36
N ASN A 184 -4.13 13.91 13.78
CA ASN A 184 -3.51 12.88 12.96
C ASN A 184 -4.41 12.54 11.77
N GLY A 185 -3.82 12.10 10.67
CA GLY A 185 -4.54 11.41 9.62
C GLY A 185 -5.06 10.07 10.13
N GLY A 186 -6.21 9.64 9.60
CA GLY A 186 -6.76 8.32 9.86
C GLY A 186 -6.03 7.24 9.08
N ASP A 187 -6.07 6.01 9.59
CA ASP A 187 -5.49 4.86 8.90
C ASP A 187 -6.35 4.49 7.67
N GLY A 188 -5.72 3.98 6.61
CA GLY A 188 -6.42 3.41 5.46
C GLY A 188 -7.03 2.04 5.79
N GLY A 189 -8.21 1.75 5.23
CA GLY A 189 -8.90 0.48 5.44
C GLY A 189 -8.22 -0.67 4.71
N LEU A 190 -8.32 -1.89 5.23
CA LEU A 190 -7.77 -3.08 4.59
C LEU A 190 -8.49 -3.38 3.27
N GLY A 191 -7.75 -3.89 2.28
CA GLY A 191 -8.34 -4.45 1.08
C GLY A 191 -9.05 -5.77 1.38
N GLY A 192 -10.23 -5.97 0.80
CA GLY A 192 -11.01 -7.18 0.98
C GLY A 192 -10.34 -8.41 0.36
N ASP A 193 -10.44 -9.56 1.01
CA ASP A 193 -9.95 -10.81 0.45
C ASP A 193 -10.82 -11.27 -0.74
N ALA A 194 -10.21 -11.91 -1.73
CA ALA A 194 -10.91 -12.80 -2.64
C ALA A 194 -10.83 -14.23 -2.12
N ARG A 195 -11.92 -14.75 -1.55
CA ARG A 195 -12.04 -16.19 -1.22
C ARG A 195 -12.44 -17.06 -2.41
N SER A 196 -12.58 -16.44 -3.58
CA SER A 196 -13.06 -17.06 -4.80
C SER A 196 -12.10 -18.09 -5.39
N VAL A 197 -12.67 -19.02 -6.15
CA VAL A 197 -11.94 -19.89 -7.07
C VAL A 197 -11.38 -19.10 -8.27
N PHE A 198 -12.00 -17.97 -8.62
CA PHE A 198 -11.45 -16.95 -9.52
C PHE A 198 -11.78 -15.54 -9.02
N GLY A 199 -10.74 -14.75 -8.70
CA GLY A 199 -10.86 -13.35 -8.29
C GLY A 199 -9.58 -12.80 -7.68
N ALA A 200 -9.51 -11.48 -7.60
CA ALA A 200 -8.38 -10.72 -7.09
C ALA A 200 -8.68 -10.13 -5.71
N GLY A 201 -7.66 -10.08 -4.84
CA GLY A 201 -7.78 -9.32 -3.60
C GLY A 201 -7.93 -7.82 -3.86
N GLY A 202 -8.66 -7.13 -3.00
CA GLY A 202 -8.87 -5.69 -3.09
C GLY A 202 -7.63 -4.90 -2.67
N ARG A 203 -7.46 -3.70 -3.21
CA ARG A 203 -6.40 -2.78 -2.78
C ARG A 203 -6.69 -2.27 -1.36
N GLY A 204 -5.66 -2.13 -0.53
CA GLY A 204 -5.74 -1.42 0.75
C GLY A 204 -5.79 0.09 0.56
N GLY A 205 -6.52 0.76 1.44
CA GLY A 205 -6.70 2.21 1.44
C GLY A 205 -5.44 2.95 1.81
N ASP A 206 -5.27 4.16 1.26
CA ASP A 206 -4.16 5.03 1.62
C ASP A 206 -4.43 5.65 3.00
N GLY A 207 -3.37 5.86 3.79
CA GLY A 207 -3.48 6.58 5.07
C GLY A 207 -3.62 8.09 4.85
N GLY A 208 -4.40 8.76 5.70
CA GLY A 208 -4.60 10.20 5.62
C GLY A 208 -3.35 10.99 6.01
N ASP A 209 -3.15 12.18 5.45
CA ASP A 209 -2.06 13.05 5.85
C ASP A 209 -2.32 13.62 7.27
N GLY A 210 -1.26 13.87 8.03
CA GLY A 210 -1.35 14.57 9.30
C GLY A 210 -1.64 16.05 9.11
N GLY A 211 -2.50 16.61 9.95
CA GLY A 211 -2.85 18.03 9.89
C GLY A 211 -1.68 18.94 10.22
N TRP A 212 -1.74 20.18 9.75
CA TRP A 212 -0.74 21.19 10.09
C TRP A 212 -1.04 21.77 11.46
N GLY A 213 0.00 21.95 12.28
CA GLY A 213 -0.17 22.79 13.45
C GLY A 213 -0.62 24.18 13.01
N ASN A 214 -1.53 24.81 13.74
CA ASN A 214 -1.75 26.25 13.69
C ASN A 214 -1.94 26.75 15.13
N GLY A 215 -1.64 28.02 15.38
CA GLY A 215 -1.78 28.61 16.71
C GLY A 215 -0.95 27.93 17.79
N GLY A 216 0.19 27.33 17.41
CA GLY A 216 1.12 26.72 18.35
C GLY A 216 1.01 25.22 18.53
N GLY A 217 0.85 24.45 17.46
CA GLY A 217 0.77 22.99 17.49
C GLY A 217 1.92 22.30 16.78
N ASP A 218 2.37 21.16 17.33
CA ASP A 218 3.16 20.22 16.52
C ASP A 218 2.28 19.68 15.38
N GLY A 219 2.89 19.25 14.29
CA GLY A 219 2.21 18.62 13.18
C GLY A 219 1.60 17.27 13.56
N GLY A 220 0.48 16.93 12.94
CA GLY A 220 -0.21 15.67 13.14
C GLY A 220 0.57 14.52 12.50
N ARG A 221 0.43 13.31 13.02
CA ARG A 221 0.99 12.12 12.35
C ARG A 221 0.16 11.78 11.12
N GLY A 222 0.80 11.30 10.05
CA GLY A 222 0.11 10.62 8.97
C GLY A 222 -0.46 9.29 9.45
N GLY A 223 -1.55 8.86 8.84
CA GLY A 223 -2.15 7.54 9.07
C GLY A 223 -1.39 6.45 8.34
N ASN A 224 -1.42 5.24 8.89
CA ASN A 224 -0.89 4.06 8.23
C ASN A 224 -1.79 3.67 7.07
N ALA A 225 -1.24 3.05 6.05
CA ALA A 225 -2.05 2.48 4.98
C ALA A 225 -2.63 1.12 5.35
N GLY A 226 -3.71 0.76 4.67
CA GLY A 226 -4.27 -0.58 4.69
C GLY A 226 -3.46 -1.56 3.85
N ASP A 227 -3.36 -2.80 4.32
CA ASP A 227 -2.80 -3.90 3.53
C ASP A 227 -3.74 -4.29 2.38
N GLY A 228 -3.17 -4.80 1.29
CA GLY A 228 -3.94 -5.38 0.21
C GLY A 228 -4.56 -6.73 0.62
N GLY A 229 -5.75 -7.01 0.10
CA GLY A 229 -6.46 -8.26 0.35
C GLY A 229 -5.81 -9.47 -0.33
N ASN A 230 -5.99 -10.64 0.24
CA ASN A 230 -5.45 -11.89 -0.28
C ASN A 230 -6.39 -12.52 -1.32
N ALA A 231 -5.84 -13.22 -2.31
CA ALA A 231 -6.57 -14.20 -3.11
C ALA A 231 -6.35 -15.60 -2.50
N VAL A 232 -7.33 -16.11 -1.74
CA VAL A 232 -7.15 -17.25 -0.82
C VAL A 232 -7.38 -18.63 -1.47
N ALA A 233 -8.29 -18.74 -2.45
CA ALA A 233 -8.71 -20.04 -3.01
C ALA A 233 -8.50 -20.20 -4.54
N GLY A 234 -7.94 -19.19 -5.21
CA GLY A 234 -8.09 -19.05 -6.65
C GLY A 234 -7.07 -19.78 -7.52
N PHE A 235 -7.52 -20.22 -8.70
CA PHE A 235 -6.69 -20.57 -9.87
C PHE A 235 -5.93 -19.34 -10.39
N GLY A 236 -4.99 -18.82 -9.60
CA GLY A 236 -4.08 -17.76 -10.01
C GLY A 236 -4.63 -16.32 -9.97
N GLY A 237 -5.58 -16.03 -9.08
CA GLY A 237 -6.00 -14.66 -8.80
C GLY A 237 -4.87 -13.82 -8.14
N PRO A 238 -4.65 -12.56 -8.56
CA PRO A 238 -3.63 -11.72 -7.95
C PRO A 238 -4.04 -11.23 -6.56
N GLY A 239 -3.06 -11.06 -5.68
CA GLY A 239 -3.26 -10.35 -4.42
C GLY A 239 -3.46 -8.85 -4.65
N GLY A 240 -4.17 -8.18 -3.74
CA GLY A 240 -4.38 -6.73 -3.78
C GLY A 240 -3.12 -5.96 -3.41
N SER A 241 -2.93 -4.76 -3.94
CA SER A 241 -1.83 -3.87 -3.51
C SER A 241 -2.11 -3.26 -2.13
N GLY A 242 -1.07 -2.98 -1.35
CA GLY A 242 -1.20 -2.14 -0.16
C GLY A 242 -1.42 -0.66 -0.51
N GLY A 243 -1.87 0.13 0.46
CA GLY A 243 -2.01 1.58 0.35
C GLY A 243 -0.73 2.36 0.65
N TYR A 244 -0.68 3.62 0.24
CA TYR A 244 0.41 4.54 0.61
C TYR A 244 0.24 5.06 2.03
N GLY A 245 1.32 5.09 2.83
CA GLY A 245 1.28 5.72 4.15
C GLY A 245 1.11 7.24 4.05
N GLY A 246 0.35 7.83 4.97
CA GLY A 246 0.10 9.27 5.00
C GLY A 246 1.33 10.07 5.44
N ASN A 247 1.52 11.28 4.93
CA ASN A 247 2.62 12.14 5.34
C ASN A 247 2.33 12.75 6.72
N GLY A 248 3.38 13.01 7.50
CA GLY A 248 3.27 13.81 8.71
C GLY A 248 3.03 15.28 8.39
N GLY A 249 2.21 15.93 9.21
CA GLY A 249 1.93 17.36 9.11
C GLY A 249 3.11 18.22 9.56
N ALA A 250 3.18 19.44 9.05
CA ALA A 250 4.20 20.40 9.48
C ALA A 250 3.87 20.99 10.87
N GLY A 251 4.92 21.30 11.65
CA GLY A 251 4.79 22.05 12.90
C GLY A 251 4.56 23.56 12.69
N THR A 252 4.42 24.34 13.78
CA THR A 252 4.30 25.82 13.74
C THR A 252 5.45 26.55 14.39
N ALA A 253 5.36 27.88 14.48
CA ALA A 253 6.31 28.60 15.30
C ALA A 253 6.13 28.29 16.81
N GLU A 254 4.94 28.22 17.39
CA GLU A 254 4.87 28.09 18.86
C GLU A 254 5.10 26.64 19.32
N HIS A 255 4.80 25.63 18.49
CA HIS A 255 5.16 24.23 18.69
C HIS A 255 5.74 23.66 17.38
N PRO A 256 7.07 23.60 17.28
CA PRO A 256 7.70 23.50 15.99
C PRO A 256 7.90 22.12 15.41
N SER A 257 7.58 21.03 16.10
CA SER A 257 7.93 19.70 15.60
C SER A 257 6.99 19.27 14.49
N GLY A 258 7.53 18.63 13.45
CA GLY A 258 6.73 17.96 12.45
C GLY A 258 6.18 16.63 12.97
N GLY A 259 5.04 16.20 12.42
CA GLY A 259 4.47 14.90 12.72
C GLY A 259 5.19 13.78 11.97
N ASN A 260 5.11 12.55 12.47
CA ASN A 260 5.68 11.40 11.74
C ASN A 260 4.80 11.02 10.54
N GLY A 261 5.40 10.46 9.49
CA GLY A 261 4.65 9.77 8.45
C GLY A 261 4.09 8.44 8.95
N GLY A 262 3.05 7.94 8.29
CA GLY A 262 2.47 6.63 8.52
C GLY A 262 3.11 5.55 7.64
N ASP A 263 2.99 4.30 8.07
CA ASP A 263 3.60 3.16 7.39
C ASP A 263 2.84 2.81 6.09
N GLY A 264 3.56 2.31 5.08
CA GLY A 264 2.98 1.82 3.85
C GLY A 264 2.34 0.44 4.00
N GLY A 265 1.24 0.20 3.29
CA GLY A 265 0.51 -1.06 3.34
C GLY A 265 1.29 -2.21 2.71
N ALA A 266 1.23 -3.38 3.35
CA ALA A 266 1.73 -4.61 2.79
C ALA A 266 0.90 -5.05 1.58
N ALA A 267 1.53 -5.79 0.68
CA ALA A 267 0.83 -6.40 -0.42
C ALA A 267 0.07 -7.66 0.01
N GLY A 268 -1.11 -7.84 -0.55
CA GLY A 268 -1.91 -9.04 -0.41
C GLY A 268 -1.29 -10.23 -1.14
N ASN A 269 -1.63 -11.43 -0.67
CA ASN A 269 -1.09 -12.67 -1.20
C ASN A 269 -1.90 -13.17 -2.39
N ALA A 270 -1.26 -13.85 -3.33
CA ALA A 270 -1.92 -14.53 -4.44
C ALA A 270 -2.39 -15.94 -4.04
N GLY A 271 -3.25 -16.52 -4.89
CA GLY A 271 -3.73 -17.90 -4.72
C GLY A 271 -2.65 -18.94 -5.03
N ASP A 272 -2.58 -19.99 -4.19
CA ASP A 272 -1.54 -21.05 -4.23
C ASP A 272 -1.93 -22.28 -5.10
N LEU A 273 -3.17 -22.36 -5.59
CA LEU A 273 -3.69 -23.60 -6.20
C LEU A 273 -3.36 -23.73 -7.70
N VAL A 274 -2.32 -24.52 -8.00
CA VAL A 274 -1.84 -24.89 -9.35
C VAL A 274 -2.52 -26.17 -9.86
N PHE A 275 -3.81 -26.12 -10.23
CA PHE A 275 -4.48 -27.28 -10.83
C PHE A 275 -4.81 -27.12 -12.33
N MET A 276 -4.78 -25.88 -12.87
CA MET A 276 -5.10 -25.59 -14.30
C MET A 276 -4.33 -24.42 -14.94
N GLY A 277 -3.24 -23.92 -14.32
CA GLY A 277 -2.40 -22.83 -14.85
C GLY A 277 -1.40 -22.30 -13.81
N ASN A 278 -0.55 -21.35 -14.20
CA ASN A 278 0.35 -20.64 -13.27
C ASN A 278 -0.45 -19.85 -12.23
N ALA A 279 0.06 -19.79 -11.01
CA ALA A 279 -0.53 -18.95 -9.99
C ALA A 279 -0.39 -17.44 -10.31
N GLY A 280 -1.22 -16.64 -9.64
CA GLY A 280 -1.28 -15.20 -9.81
C GLY A 280 -0.09 -14.52 -9.16
N PRO A 281 0.26 -13.31 -9.62
CA PRO A 281 1.27 -12.51 -8.92
C PRO A 281 0.68 -11.98 -7.60
N GLY A 282 1.52 -11.78 -6.57
CA GLY A 282 1.08 -11.12 -5.31
C GLY A 282 0.55 -9.69 -5.53
N GLY A 283 0.30 -8.95 -4.47
CA GLY A 283 0.05 -7.51 -4.52
C GLY A 283 1.32 -6.67 -4.72
N PHE A 284 1.19 -5.39 -5.09
CA PHE A 284 2.29 -4.43 -4.98
C PHE A 284 2.29 -3.84 -3.58
N SER A 285 3.43 -3.87 -2.90
CA SER A 285 3.59 -3.13 -1.66
C SER A 285 3.73 -1.65 -1.95
N ALA A 286 3.46 -0.83 -0.95
CA ALA A 286 3.46 0.61 -1.08
C ALA A 286 4.45 1.26 -0.10
N PRO A 287 4.99 2.45 -0.45
CA PRO A 287 5.92 3.16 0.40
C PRO A 287 5.24 3.77 1.63
N GLY A 288 6.04 4.00 2.67
CA GLY A 288 5.65 4.79 3.83
C GLY A 288 5.59 6.29 3.51
N GLY A 289 4.84 7.02 4.33
CA GLY A 289 4.69 8.47 4.22
C GLY A 289 5.91 9.23 4.73
N ASN A 290 6.14 10.44 4.22
CA ASN A 290 7.25 11.26 4.70
C ASN A 290 6.93 11.84 6.08
N GLY A 291 7.95 12.04 6.91
CA GLY A 291 7.83 12.85 8.12
C GLY A 291 7.61 14.32 7.78
N GLY A 292 6.81 15.00 8.59
CA GLY A 292 6.51 16.41 8.44
C GLY A 292 7.71 17.29 8.81
N ASP A 293 7.83 18.41 8.11
CA ASP A 293 8.85 19.40 8.41
C ASP A 293 8.54 20.14 9.71
N ALA A 294 9.57 20.41 10.49
CA ALA A 294 9.49 21.33 11.59
C ALA A 294 9.61 22.78 11.12
N LEU A 295 8.93 23.68 11.82
CA LEU A 295 9.03 25.11 11.59
C LEU A 295 10.00 25.79 12.56
N ALA A 296 10.45 26.99 12.17
CA ALA A 296 11.16 27.86 13.08
C ALA A 296 10.23 28.29 14.23
N GLY A 297 10.60 27.96 15.47
CA GLY A 297 9.80 28.29 16.64
C GLY A 297 9.48 29.80 16.78
N SER A 298 8.54 30.29 17.58
CA SER A 298 8.34 31.74 17.83
C SER A 298 8.95 32.19 19.15
N ASP A 299 9.00 31.31 20.17
CA ASP A 299 9.51 31.61 21.52
C ASP A 299 10.31 30.46 22.19
N GLY A 300 11.03 29.63 21.41
CA GLY A 300 11.73 28.46 21.96
C GLY A 300 12.82 27.85 21.07
N ASN A 301 13.23 26.62 21.39
CA ASN A 301 14.10 25.79 20.54
C ASN A 301 13.39 25.50 19.20
N GLY A 302 14.18 25.29 18.14
CA GLY A 302 13.68 24.77 16.87
C GLY A 302 13.11 23.37 17.03
N GLY A 303 12.09 23.06 16.23
CA GLY A 303 11.41 21.76 16.27
C GLY A 303 12.17 20.68 15.55
N ASN A 304 11.92 19.44 15.95
CA ASN A 304 12.46 18.28 15.24
C ASN A 304 11.58 17.93 14.05
N GLY A 305 12.20 17.56 12.94
CA GLY A 305 11.47 16.96 11.84
C GLY A 305 10.85 15.62 12.24
N GLY A 306 9.72 15.27 11.64
CA GLY A 306 9.06 14.00 11.87
C GLY A 306 9.83 12.83 11.27
N ARG A 307 9.69 11.64 11.85
CA ARG A 307 10.22 10.40 11.25
C ARG A 307 9.39 10.03 10.01
N GLY A 308 10.02 9.53 8.95
CA GLY A 308 9.32 8.88 7.84
C GLY A 308 8.73 7.51 8.25
N GLY A 309 7.61 7.13 7.65
CA GLY A 309 6.99 5.82 7.87
C GLY A 309 7.73 4.69 7.15
N ASP A 310 7.60 3.48 7.65
CA ASP A 310 8.26 2.31 7.08
C ASP A 310 7.52 1.84 5.81
N GLY A 311 8.23 1.22 4.86
CA GLY A 311 7.65 0.69 3.63
C GLY A 311 6.93 -0.64 3.84
N GLY A 312 5.84 -0.87 3.10
CA GLY A 312 5.08 -2.11 3.18
C GLY A 312 5.84 -3.33 2.65
N SER A 313 5.58 -4.52 3.20
CA SER A 313 6.21 -5.76 2.72
C SER A 313 5.57 -6.27 1.42
N GLY A 314 6.38 -6.86 0.53
CA GLY A 314 5.90 -7.53 -0.67
C GLY A 314 5.03 -8.77 -0.36
N GLY A 315 3.97 -8.98 -1.13
CA GLY A 315 3.02 -10.08 -0.92
C GLY A 315 3.45 -11.38 -1.59
N PHE A 316 3.05 -12.51 -1.01
CA PHE A 316 3.32 -13.85 -1.54
C PHE A 316 2.67 -14.03 -2.93
N GLY A 317 3.45 -14.35 -3.96
CA GLY A 317 2.97 -14.88 -5.26
C GLY A 317 2.94 -16.42 -5.25
N GLY A 318 2.04 -17.05 -6.01
CA GLY A 318 2.05 -18.51 -6.15
C GLY A 318 3.05 -19.01 -7.21
N VAL A 319 3.16 -20.32 -7.43
CA VAL A 319 4.21 -20.92 -8.28
C VAL A 319 3.83 -20.96 -9.78
N PRO A 320 4.74 -20.61 -10.72
CA PRO A 320 6.03 -19.92 -10.50
C PRO A 320 5.80 -18.45 -10.11
N SER A 321 6.45 -18.00 -9.04
CA SER A 321 6.26 -16.66 -8.48
C SER A 321 6.90 -15.57 -9.33
N HIS A 322 6.25 -14.40 -9.36
CA HIS A 322 6.83 -13.14 -9.80
C HIS A 322 7.20 -12.33 -8.56
N GLY A 323 8.48 -11.99 -8.42
CA GLY A 323 9.00 -11.37 -7.21
C GLY A 323 8.44 -9.97 -7.02
N ARG A 324 7.95 -9.64 -5.82
CA ARG A 324 7.50 -8.28 -5.48
C ARG A 324 8.48 -7.60 -4.53
N VAL A 325 9.01 -6.47 -5.00
CA VAL A 325 9.92 -5.64 -4.21
C VAL A 325 9.16 -5.00 -3.07
N GLY A 326 9.74 -4.93 -1.88
CA GLY A 326 9.17 -4.20 -0.75
C GLY A 326 9.04 -2.70 -1.02
N GLY A 327 8.12 -2.04 -0.32
CA GLY A 327 7.90 -0.60 -0.40
C GLY A 327 9.10 0.20 0.09
N ALA A 328 9.29 1.41 -0.42
CA ALA A 328 10.32 2.31 0.10
C ALA A 328 9.92 2.87 1.47
N GLY A 329 10.89 3.08 2.35
CA GLY A 329 10.68 3.90 3.55
C GLY A 329 10.50 5.38 3.20
N GLY A 330 9.70 6.09 3.99
CA GLY A 330 9.45 7.52 3.86
C GLY A 330 10.65 8.35 4.31
N ASN A 331 10.81 9.56 3.78
CA ASN A 331 11.91 10.44 4.20
C ASN A 331 11.58 11.11 5.54
N GLY A 332 12.59 11.36 6.36
CA GLY A 332 12.45 12.17 7.56
C GLY A 332 12.30 13.66 7.24
N GLY A 333 11.52 14.37 8.04
CA GLY A 333 11.27 15.80 7.89
C GLY A 333 12.48 16.65 8.26
N ALA A 334 12.57 17.84 7.67
CA ALA A 334 13.59 18.82 8.04
C ALA A 334 13.32 19.41 9.42
N ALA A 335 14.39 19.78 10.14
CA ALA A 335 14.27 20.46 11.42
C ALA A 335 14.04 21.97 11.29
N GLY A 336 13.43 22.55 12.31
CA GLY A 336 13.23 23.99 12.46
C GLY A 336 14.42 24.71 13.10
N SER A 337 14.53 26.01 12.83
CA SER A 337 15.55 26.90 13.42
C SER A 337 14.95 28.25 13.82
N TRP A 338 15.00 28.61 15.11
CA TRP A 338 14.67 29.95 15.61
C TRP A 338 15.64 30.39 16.71
N ALA A 339 15.41 31.54 17.35
CA ALA A 339 16.24 32.18 18.37
C ALA A 339 16.72 31.28 19.54
N GLY A 340 16.18 30.06 19.68
CA GLY A 340 16.61 28.98 20.60
C GLY A 340 17.59 27.96 19.97
N THR A 341 17.76 26.82 20.64
CA THR A 341 18.61 25.71 20.14
C THR A 341 18.03 25.14 18.86
N ALA A 342 18.85 24.86 17.84
CA ALA A 342 18.39 24.24 16.61
C ALA A 342 17.78 22.85 16.82
N GLY A 343 16.73 22.52 16.05
CA GLY A 343 16.12 21.19 16.07
C GLY A 343 16.91 20.17 15.25
N ASN A 344 16.63 18.89 15.48
CA ASN A 344 17.22 17.79 14.72
C ASN A 344 16.32 17.37 13.55
N GLY A 345 16.92 16.96 12.44
CA GLY A 345 16.18 16.35 11.34
C GLY A 345 15.54 15.04 11.78
N GLY A 346 14.41 14.69 11.19
CA GLY A 346 13.75 13.42 11.43
C GLY A 346 14.47 12.26 10.77
N ASP A 347 14.36 11.06 11.32
CA ASP A 347 14.96 9.87 10.72
C ASP A 347 14.11 9.40 9.51
N GLY A 348 14.75 8.79 8.52
CA GLY A 348 14.06 8.07 7.45
C GLY A 348 13.38 6.80 7.98
N GLY A 349 12.30 6.37 7.32
CA GLY A 349 11.66 5.09 7.56
C GLY A 349 12.43 3.94 6.91
N ASP A 350 12.23 2.73 7.42
CA ASP A 350 12.89 1.53 6.90
C ASP A 350 12.20 1.06 5.61
N GLY A 351 12.98 0.46 4.72
CA GLY A 351 12.48 -0.17 3.52
C GLY A 351 11.73 -1.47 3.83
N GLY A 352 10.62 -1.69 3.15
CA GLY A 352 9.81 -2.88 3.31
C GLY A 352 10.55 -4.15 2.85
N GLN A 353 10.21 -5.26 3.49
CA GLN A 353 10.75 -6.57 3.12
C GLN A 353 10.27 -6.97 1.72
N GLY A 354 11.15 -7.57 0.92
CA GLY A 354 10.75 -8.23 -0.32
C GLY A 354 9.80 -9.40 -0.06
N MET A 355 9.10 -9.86 -1.09
CA MET A 355 8.23 -11.04 -1.01
C MET A 355 8.97 -12.23 -0.38
N LEU A 356 8.65 -12.54 0.88
CA LEU A 356 8.95 -13.82 1.49
C LEU A 356 8.24 -14.89 0.64
N GLY A 357 8.84 -16.03 0.29
CA GLY A 357 8.27 -16.91 -0.74
C GLY A 357 8.64 -18.39 -0.57
N HIS A 358 7.78 -19.28 -1.07
CA HIS A 358 7.82 -20.74 -0.88
C HIS A 358 9.22 -21.36 -1.21
N PRO A 359 9.77 -22.24 -0.36
CA PRO A 359 11.11 -22.80 -0.59
C PRO A 359 11.20 -23.54 -1.93
N GLY A 360 12.02 -23.04 -2.85
CA GLY A 360 12.55 -23.82 -3.98
C GLY A 360 11.92 -23.62 -5.36
N SER A 361 11.00 -22.68 -5.58
CA SER A 361 10.52 -22.37 -6.93
C SER A 361 9.94 -20.95 -7.08
N GLY A 362 10.47 -20.17 -8.04
CA GLY A 362 9.95 -18.85 -8.44
C GLY A 362 10.89 -17.67 -8.13
N GLU A 363 10.58 -16.48 -8.65
CA GLU A 363 11.34 -15.24 -8.39
C GLU A 363 11.12 -14.74 -6.96
N SER A 364 12.19 -14.34 -6.27
CA SER A 364 12.11 -13.61 -4.99
C SER A 364 11.88 -12.12 -5.22
N GLY A 365 11.25 -11.46 -4.25
CA GLY A 365 11.15 -10.01 -4.23
C GLY A 365 12.40 -9.35 -3.66
N GLY A 366 12.88 -8.27 -4.27
CA GLY A 366 13.95 -7.46 -3.67
C GLY A 366 13.47 -6.70 -2.43
N GLY A 367 14.39 -6.30 -1.56
CA GLY A 367 14.05 -5.42 -0.45
C GLY A 367 13.79 -3.97 -0.91
N GLY A 368 12.89 -3.28 -0.22
CA GLY A 368 12.63 -1.86 -0.44
C GLY A 368 13.78 -0.98 0.06
N PRO A 369 14.07 0.16 -0.58
CA PRO A 369 15.09 1.09 -0.08
C PRO A 369 14.62 1.80 1.19
N GLY A 370 15.55 2.08 2.10
CA GLY A 370 15.29 2.94 3.27
C GLY A 370 15.17 4.42 2.89
N GLY A 371 14.40 5.17 3.66
CA GLY A 371 14.15 6.59 3.47
C GLY A 371 15.34 7.46 3.89
N THR A 372 15.46 8.66 3.33
CA THR A 372 16.56 9.56 3.71
C THR A 372 16.26 10.27 5.02
N GLY A 373 17.28 10.52 5.84
CA GLY A 373 17.17 11.37 7.01
C GLY A 373 16.98 12.84 6.65
N GLY A 374 16.24 13.55 7.48
CA GLY A 374 15.96 14.97 7.35
C GLY A 374 17.13 15.85 7.74
N THR A 375 17.17 17.08 7.21
CA THR A 375 18.25 18.04 7.52
C THR A 375 18.09 18.64 8.91
N GLY A 376 19.19 18.83 9.63
CA GLY A 376 19.22 19.54 10.91
C GLY A 376 18.97 21.05 10.77
N GLY A 377 18.47 21.67 11.83
CA GLY A 377 18.15 23.10 11.86
C GLY A 377 19.41 23.96 11.92
N ALA A 378 19.40 25.13 11.31
CA ALA A 378 20.50 26.09 11.45
C ALA A 378 20.60 26.65 12.88
N GLY A 379 21.81 26.95 13.34
CA GLY A 379 22.07 27.70 14.56
C GLY A 379 21.74 29.19 14.40
N THR A 380 21.54 29.88 15.52
CA THR A 380 21.24 31.32 15.57
C THR A 380 22.28 32.11 16.35
N ALA A 381 22.30 33.44 16.19
CA ALA A 381 23.28 34.29 16.87
C ALA A 381 23.32 34.10 18.39
N THR A 382 22.18 33.71 19.00
CA THR A 382 22.03 33.43 20.43
C THR A 382 22.28 31.98 20.81
N HIS A 383 22.05 31.03 19.90
CA HIS A 383 22.33 29.60 20.07
C HIS A 383 23.06 29.11 18.82
N PRO A 384 24.39 29.24 18.78
CA PRO A 384 25.13 29.20 17.53
C PRO A 384 25.31 27.81 16.93
N ASP A 385 24.96 26.78 17.70
CA ASP A 385 25.13 25.39 17.33
C ASP A 385 24.01 24.94 16.39
N GLY A 386 24.38 24.34 15.26
CA GLY A 386 23.44 23.73 14.33
C GLY A 386 22.93 22.39 14.85
N GLY A 387 21.71 22.02 14.46
CA GLY A 387 21.06 20.77 14.85
C GLY A 387 21.58 19.58 14.05
N ALA A 388 21.46 18.38 14.59
CA ALA A 388 21.90 17.18 13.89
C ALA A 388 20.98 16.84 12.71
N GLY A 389 21.53 16.27 11.65
CA GLY A 389 20.73 15.61 10.62
C GLY A 389 20.17 14.28 11.15
N GLY A 390 18.99 13.88 10.66
CA GLY A 390 18.39 12.59 11.00
C GLY A 390 19.11 11.43 10.32
N SER A 391 19.03 10.22 10.87
CA SER A 391 19.58 9.03 10.21
C SER A 391 18.75 8.63 8.99
N GLY A 392 19.39 8.03 8.00
CA GLY A 392 18.66 7.29 6.97
C GLY A 392 18.09 5.99 7.54
N GLY A 393 16.95 5.54 7.00
CA GLY A 393 16.36 4.27 7.37
C GLY A 393 17.08 3.09 6.75
N ASP A 394 16.93 1.90 7.32
CA ASP A 394 17.57 0.69 6.82
C ASP A 394 16.87 0.20 5.54
N GLY A 395 17.60 -0.47 4.66
CA GLY A 395 17.01 -1.15 3.50
C GLY A 395 16.36 -2.46 3.91
N GLY A 396 15.22 -2.81 3.32
CA GLY A 396 14.55 -4.08 3.55
C GLY A 396 15.37 -5.26 3.04
N ASP A 397 15.19 -6.44 3.61
CA ASP A 397 15.82 -7.67 3.12
C ASP A 397 15.14 -8.15 1.83
N ALA A 398 15.92 -8.82 0.99
CA ALA A 398 15.41 -9.64 -0.08
C ALA A 398 14.58 -10.80 0.48
N GLY A 399 13.55 -11.19 -0.25
CA GLY A 399 12.74 -12.34 0.09
C GLY A 399 13.35 -13.69 -0.34
N ASP A 400 12.78 -14.77 0.18
CA ASP A 400 13.23 -16.14 -0.06
C ASP A 400 12.71 -16.68 -1.41
N GLY A 401 13.58 -16.86 -2.40
CA GLY A 401 13.20 -17.34 -3.74
C GLY A 401 14.38 -17.88 -4.54
N ALA A 402 14.10 -18.53 -5.68
CA ALA A 402 15.09 -19.27 -6.47
C ALA A 402 15.93 -18.37 -7.41
N ALA A 403 15.61 -17.08 -7.53
CA ALA A 403 16.30 -16.14 -8.39
C ALA A 403 16.93 -14.98 -7.60
N ALA A 404 18.23 -14.75 -7.80
CA ALA A 404 19.02 -13.66 -7.21
C ALA A 404 18.29 -12.30 -7.18
N VAL A 405 17.87 -11.85 -6.00
CA VAL A 405 17.41 -10.46 -5.81
C VAL A 405 18.14 -9.79 -4.68
N ALA A 406 18.25 -8.46 -4.81
CA ALA A 406 19.02 -7.66 -3.89
C ALA A 406 18.20 -7.22 -2.68
N GLY A 407 18.86 -7.14 -1.54
CA GLY A 407 18.36 -6.35 -0.42
C GLY A 407 18.27 -4.88 -0.81
N GLY A 408 17.37 -4.16 -0.16
CA GLY A 408 17.19 -2.73 -0.32
C GLY A 408 18.44 -1.95 0.08
N ALA A 409 18.69 -0.84 -0.60
CA ALA A 409 19.74 0.07 -0.15
C ALA A 409 19.29 0.80 1.11
N GLY A 410 20.21 1.01 2.06
CA GLY A 410 19.99 1.89 3.19
C GLY A 410 19.86 3.35 2.73
N GLY A 411 19.03 4.10 3.44
CA GLY A 411 18.78 5.51 3.20
C GLY A 411 19.98 6.38 3.56
N THR A 412 20.13 7.51 2.89
CA THR A 412 21.20 8.47 3.22
C THR A 412 20.85 9.23 4.49
N GLY A 413 21.84 9.45 5.36
CA GLY A 413 21.67 10.35 6.49
C GLY A 413 21.49 11.81 6.07
N GLY A 414 20.73 12.56 6.86
CA GLY A 414 20.47 13.97 6.65
C GLY A 414 21.68 14.85 6.94
N ALA A 415 21.78 15.98 6.25
CA ALA A 415 22.83 16.95 6.54
C ALA A 415 22.62 17.58 7.93
N GLY A 416 23.71 17.82 8.67
CA GLY A 416 23.67 18.64 9.87
C GLY A 416 23.36 20.10 9.51
N GLY A 417 22.79 20.82 10.45
CA GLY A 417 22.42 22.21 10.24
C GLY A 417 23.60 23.17 10.33
N ALA A 418 23.55 24.26 9.57
CA ALA A 418 24.60 25.26 9.53
C ALA A 418 24.80 25.94 10.90
N ALA A 419 26.03 26.35 11.20
CA ALA A 419 26.31 27.23 12.34
C ALA A 419 25.68 28.63 12.14
N ALA A 420 25.55 29.39 13.22
CA ALA A 420 25.00 30.73 13.16
C ALA A 420 25.73 31.70 12.22
N PRO A 421 25.00 32.54 11.45
CA PRO A 421 25.60 33.61 10.68
C PRO A 421 26.22 34.67 11.61
N GLY A 422 27.47 35.06 11.38
CA GLY A 422 28.03 36.32 11.93
C GLY A 422 28.99 36.22 13.12
N GLY A 423 29.69 35.10 13.32
CA GLY A 423 30.87 35.06 14.21
C GLY A 423 30.58 34.74 15.68
N SER A 424 29.35 34.40 16.04
CA SER A 424 29.07 33.63 17.27
C SER A 424 29.60 32.21 17.07
N VAL A 425 30.59 31.83 17.88
CA VAL A 425 31.39 30.61 17.68
C VAL A 425 30.64 29.40 18.24
N GLY A 426 29.76 28.81 17.43
CA GLY A 426 29.15 27.50 17.67
C GLY A 426 29.42 26.58 16.47
N PRO A 427 29.59 25.26 16.68
CA PRO A 427 29.79 24.35 15.57
C PRO A 427 28.51 24.13 14.76
N GLY A 428 28.63 23.87 13.45
CA GLY A 428 27.52 23.29 12.71
C GLY A 428 27.19 21.90 13.23
N GLY A 429 25.97 21.45 12.96
CA GLY A 429 25.47 20.17 13.44
C GLY A 429 26.17 18.99 12.76
N PRO A 430 26.25 17.83 13.43
CA PRO A 430 26.70 16.60 12.80
C PRO A 430 25.69 16.12 11.76
N GLY A 431 26.17 15.49 10.69
CA GLY A 431 25.30 14.76 9.76
C GLY A 431 24.78 13.48 10.38
N GLY A 432 23.58 13.04 9.98
CA GLY A 432 23.00 11.78 10.42
C GLY A 432 23.70 10.58 9.79
N GLY A 433 23.63 9.42 10.45
CA GLY A 433 24.15 8.17 9.90
C GLY A 433 23.38 7.72 8.66
N GLY A 434 24.02 7.02 7.73
CA GLY A 434 23.30 6.28 6.70
C GLY A 434 22.71 4.99 7.28
N GLY A 435 21.58 4.54 6.76
CA GLY A 435 20.97 3.27 7.15
C GLY A 435 21.75 2.08 6.61
N ASP A 436 21.63 0.93 7.26
CA ASP A 436 22.22 -0.32 6.79
C ASP A 436 21.50 -0.82 5.53
N GLY A 437 22.23 -1.52 4.67
CA GLY A 437 21.66 -2.19 3.51
C GLY A 437 21.00 -3.51 3.90
N GLY A 438 19.90 -3.86 3.25
CA GLY A 438 19.21 -5.13 3.50
C GLY A 438 20.00 -6.36 3.04
N ASN A 439 19.70 -7.50 3.63
CA ASN A 439 20.30 -8.77 3.27
C ASN A 439 19.85 -9.24 1.88
N GLY A 440 20.76 -9.90 1.17
CA GLY A 440 20.50 -10.53 -0.12
C GLY A 440 20.54 -12.06 -0.04
N VAL A 441 19.84 -12.73 -0.94
CA VAL A 441 19.81 -14.20 -0.97
C VAL A 441 21.07 -14.81 -1.61
N GLU A 442 21.68 -14.11 -2.57
CA GLU A 442 22.86 -14.56 -3.30
C GLU A 442 24.11 -13.69 -3.05
N ALA A 443 25.29 -14.28 -3.26
CA ALA A 443 26.56 -13.59 -3.15
C ALA A 443 26.61 -12.32 -4.02
N GLY A 444 26.88 -11.17 -3.40
CA GLY A 444 26.94 -9.88 -4.08
C GLY A 444 25.57 -9.24 -4.36
N LYS A 445 24.50 -9.77 -3.77
CA LYS A 445 23.15 -9.19 -3.82
C LYS A 445 22.73 -8.54 -2.49
N ALA A 446 23.66 -8.31 -1.59
CA ALA A 446 23.36 -7.46 -0.43
C ALA A 446 23.02 -6.03 -0.88
N GLY A 447 22.10 -5.41 -0.15
CA GLY A 447 21.84 -3.98 -0.24
C GLY A 447 23.07 -3.17 0.15
N ALA A 448 23.29 -2.05 -0.54
CA ALA A 448 24.34 -1.12 -0.17
C ALA A 448 23.93 -0.36 1.11
N GLY A 449 24.88 -0.13 2.01
CA GLY A 449 24.66 0.81 3.12
C GLY A 449 24.50 2.24 2.59
N GLY A 450 23.67 3.01 3.27
CA GLY A 450 23.42 4.41 2.99
C GLY A 450 24.64 5.28 3.27
N ALA A 451 24.80 6.36 2.51
CA ALA A 451 25.83 7.34 2.81
C ALA A 451 25.46 8.12 4.09
N GLY A 452 26.45 8.42 4.93
CA GLY A 452 26.26 9.36 6.03
C GLY A 452 26.04 10.78 5.51
N GLY A 453 25.25 11.57 6.25
CA GLY A 453 24.98 12.96 5.94
C GLY A 453 26.21 13.85 6.10
N ALA A 454 26.25 14.94 5.35
CA ALA A 454 27.29 15.95 5.52
C ALA A 454 27.16 16.61 6.90
N GLY A 455 28.27 16.74 7.64
CA GLY A 455 28.33 17.60 8.82
C GLY A 455 28.67 19.02 8.40
N ASP A 456 27.98 20.00 8.96
CA ASP A 456 28.27 21.40 8.65
C ASP A 456 29.42 21.91 9.54
N PRO A 457 30.51 22.51 9.00
CA PRO A 457 31.75 22.66 9.74
C PRO A 457 31.64 23.44 11.07
N PRO A 458 32.30 22.95 12.14
CA PRO A 458 33.14 21.76 12.25
C PRO A 458 32.37 20.48 12.62
N GLY A 459 31.05 20.43 12.43
CA GLY A 459 30.23 19.24 12.62
C GLY A 459 30.77 18.03 11.87
N THR A 460 30.77 16.87 12.52
CA THR A 460 31.29 15.64 11.94
C THR A 460 30.32 15.09 10.89
N PRO A 461 30.81 14.59 9.75
CA PRO A 461 29.98 13.80 8.84
C PRO A 461 29.40 12.58 9.56
N GLY A 462 28.18 12.22 9.17
CA GLY A 462 27.57 10.96 9.57
C GLY A 462 28.39 9.77 9.08
N GLN A 463 28.31 8.67 9.82
CA GLN A 463 28.93 7.43 9.37
C GLN A 463 28.05 6.78 8.29
N PRO A 464 28.64 6.22 7.22
CA PRO A 464 27.91 5.37 6.30
C PRO A 464 27.35 4.14 7.02
N GLY A 465 26.20 3.66 6.57
CA GLY A 465 25.66 2.38 7.00
C GLY A 465 26.48 1.21 6.47
N SER A 466 26.31 0.07 7.12
CA SER A 466 26.91 -1.20 6.72
C SER A 466 26.19 -1.75 5.50
N PRO A 467 26.89 -2.35 4.52
CA PRO A 467 26.25 -3.18 3.53
C PRO A 467 25.57 -4.38 4.20
N GLY A 468 24.48 -4.86 3.61
CA GLY A 468 23.81 -6.07 4.06
C GLY A 468 24.68 -7.32 3.92
N THR A 469 24.19 -8.43 4.43
CA THR A 469 24.86 -9.74 4.27
C THR A 469 24.21 -10.55 3.16
N SER A 470 24.94 -11.53 2.63
CA SER A 470 24.38 -12.50 1.68
C SER A 470 24.60 -13.91 2.19
N THR A 471 23.56 -14.75 2.16
CA THR A 471 23.59 -16.08 2.80
C THR A 471 24.31 -17.16 2.02
N GLY A 472 24.49 -17.00 0.69
CA GLY A 472 25.48 -17.74 -0.11
C GLY A 472 25.18 -19.22 -0.35
#